data_AF-A0AAV1TY44-F1
#
_entry.id   AF-A0AAV1TY44-F1
#
_cell.length_a   1.000
_cell.length_b   1.000
_cell.length_c   1.000
_cell.angle_alpha   90.00
_cell.angle_beta   90.00
_cell.angle_gamma   90.00
#
_symmetry.space_group_name_H-M   'P 1'
#
loop_
_entity.id
_entity.type
_entity.pdbx_description
1 polymer ?
#
loop_
_entity_poly.entity_id
_entity_poly.type
_entity_poly.pdbx_seq_one_letter_code
_entity_poly.pdbx_strand_id
1 'polypeptide(L)'
;MTTHSRHVDDEQITSFIKHGKHLRKILLPVFEDLQFRVTFRLLPLRARSWFLVASNPRIQYCVRDGCNAIESEQHLFFDCTLASRLWGHLNQVMSPFFRTRPTWLDIVLAKKMRVRAKWKIHVGAIHDIWDALRTAALHFIWKDRNRCLFDGRLPTPELPALSAIFTTLEAHIRFFSRHIYERDQLSALFMIVRVMKTYSLSGLFTHMDTEFTADFHGCKWLEREGMAVPSQRSLVRSPAGTEVKP
;
A
#
# COMPACT_ATOMS: atom_id res chain seq x y z
N MET A 1 24.84 0.26 -23.98
CA MET A 1 23.62 0.64 -23.22
C MET A 1 22.48 -0.26 -23.65
N THR A 2 22.29 -1.39 -22.96
CA THR A 2 21.13 -2.25 -23.17
C THR A 2 19.94 -1.59 -22.50
N THR A 3 19.08 -0.96 -23.30
CA THR A 3 17.74 -0.52 -22.88
C THR A 3 16.91 -1.77 -22.56
N HIS A 4 17.08 -2.31 -21.36
CA HIS A 4 16.22 -3.37 -20.82
C HIS A 4 14.82 -2.79 -20.60
N SER A 5 14.03 -2.78 -21.66
CA SER A 5 12.62 -2.45 -21.61
C SER A 5 11.90 -3.51 -22.41
N ARG A 6 11.30 -4.49 -21.72
CA ARG A 6 10.17 -5.23 -22.31
C ARG A 6 9.21 -4.16 -22.83
N HIS A 7 9.04 -4.10 -24.15
CA HIS A 7 8.12 -3.15 -24.76
C HIS A 7 6.72 -3.41 -24.17
N VAL A 8 6.10 -2.34 -23.67
CA VAL A 8 4.67 -2.35 -23.33
C VAL A 8 3.95 -2.35 -24.67
N ASP A 9 3.07 -3.32 -24.88
CA ASP A 9 2.28 -3.46 -26.11
C ASP A 9 0.98 -2.62 -26.05
N ASP A 10 0.34 -2.42 -27.20
CA ASP A 10 -0.89 -1.61 -27.32
C ASP A 10 -2.06 -2.19 -26.51
N GLU A 11 -2.08 -3.51 -26.31
CA GLU A 11 -3.10 -4.19 -25.51
C GLU A 11 -2.95 -3.83 -24.02
N GLN A 12 -1.71 -3.79 -23.52
CA GLN A 12 -1.39 -3.39 -22.16
C GLN A 12 -1.75 -1.93 -21.91
N ILE A 13 -1.49 -1.03 -22.87
CA ILE A 13 -1.89 0.37 -22.80
C ILE A 13 -3.42 0.49 -22.75
N THR A 14 -4.11 -0.22 -23.64
CA THR A 14 -5.58 -0.23 -23.69
C THR A 14 -6.19 -0.75 -22.39
N SER A 15 -5.64 -1.84 -21.85
CA SER A 15 -6.06 -2.40 -20.56
C SER A 15 -5.85 -1.40 -19.42
N PHE A 16 -4.71 -0.72 -19.41
CA PHE A 16 -4.43 0.31 -18.41
C PHE A 16 -5.43 1.46 -18.48
N ILE A 17 -5.70 2.02 -19.66
CA ILE A 17 -6.66 3.13 -19.83
C ILE A 17 -8.07 2.73 -19.37
N LYS A 18 -8.50 1.51 -19.71
CA LYS A 18 -9.79 0.97 -19.25
C LYS A 18 -9.83 0.86 -17.72
N HIS A 19 -8.75 0.36 -17.12
CA HIS A 19 -8.65 0.23 -15.67
C HIS A 19 -8.52 1.59 -14.96
N GLY A 20 -7.87 2.58 -15.56
CA GLY A 20 -7.77 3.95 -15.03
C GLY A 20 -9.14 4.63 -14.83
N LYS A 21 -10.16 4.26 -15.62
CA LYS A 21 -11.55 4.69 -15.35
C LYS A 21 -12.09 4.18 -14.01
N HIS A 22 -11.68 2.98 -13.60
CA HIS A 22 -12.02 2.40 -12.30
C HIS A 22 -11.20 3.04 -11.19
N LEU A 23 -9.89 3.19 -11.38
CA LEU A 23 -9.00 3.83 -10.40
C LEU A 23 -9.48 5.23 -10.00
N ARG A 24 -9.95 6.04 -10.96
CA ARG A 24 -10.53 7.36 -10.69
C ARG A 24 -11.79 7.37 -9.82
N LYS A 25 -12.48 6.24 -9.70
CA LYS A 25 -13.65 6.11 -8.81
C LYS A 25 -13.24 5.77 -7.37
N ILE A 26 -12.13 5.06 -7.21
CA ILE A 26 -11.74 4.47 -5.91
C ILE A 26 -10.54 5.20 -5.27
N LEU A 27 -9.71 5.90 -6.04
CA LEU A 27 -8.51 6.59 -5.55
C LEU A 27 -8.68 8.11 -5.56
N LEU A 28 -7.98 8.81 -4.66
CA LEU A 28 -7.82 10.26 -4.80
C LEU A 28 -7.01 10.59 -6.08
N PRO A 29 -7.30 11.72 -6.76
CA PRO A 29 -6.68 12.06 -8.04
C PRO A 29 -5.14 12.02 -8.04
N VAL A 30 -4.50 12.39 -6.93
CA VAL A 30 -3.03 12.39 -6.80
C VAL A 30 -2.41 10.98 -6.92
N PHE A 31 -3.11 9.94 -6.46
CA PHE A 31 -2.62 8.55 -6.53
C PHE A 31 -2.76 7.98 -7.94
N GLU A 32 -3.88 8.28 -8.60
CA GLU A 32 -4.14 7.86 -9.98
C GLU A 32 -3.22 8.60 -10.98
N ASP A 33 -3.03 9.91 -10.82
CA ASP A 33 -2.09 10.70 -11.62
C ASP A 33 -0.65 10.16 -11.50
N LEU A 34 -0.21 9.84 -10.27
CA LEU A 34 1.11 9.25 -10.11
C LEU A 34 1.19 7.88 -10.81
N GLN A 35 0.19 7.02 -10.64
CA GLN A 35 0.16 5.73 -11.32
C GLN A 35 0.29 5.91 -12.84
N PHE A 36 -0.48 6.84 -13.43
CA PHE A 36 -0.40 7.19 -14.84
C PHE A 36 1.03 7.60 -15.23
N ARG A 37 1.64 8.53 -14.48
CA ARG A 37 3.01 8.99 -14.77
C ARG A 37 4.07 7.91 -14.65
N VAL A 38 3.93 6.98 -13.70
CA VAL A 38 4.86 5.82 -13.61
C VAL A 38 4.67 4.91 -14.83
N THR A 39 3.42 4.59 -15.18
CA THR A 39 3.05 3.72 -16.31
C THR A 39 3.63 4.24 -17.63
N PHE A 40 3.45 5.54 -17.90
CA PHE A 40 3.87 6.19 -19.13
C PHE A 40 5.28 6.80 -19.07
N ARG A 41 6.03 6.52 -17.99
CA ARG A 41 7.39 7.04 -17.81
C ARG A 41 7.44 8.56 -18.00
N LEU A 42 6.61 9.28 -17.27
CA LEU A 42 6.52 10.74 -17.31
C LEU A 42 7.18 11.41 -16.09
N LEU A 43 7.72 10.63 -15.16
CA LEU A 43 8.36 11.16 -13.97
C LEU A 43 9.76 11.72 -14.26
N PRO A 44 10.14 12.86 -13.65
CA PRO A 44 11.46 13.45 -13.77
C PRO A 44 12.48 12.69 -12.91
N LEU A 45 12.87 11.51 -13.40
CA LEU A 45 13.88 10.68 -12.77
C LEU A 45 15.30 11.11 -13.13
N ARG A 46 16.21 10.89 -12.19
CA ARG A 46 17.62 11.30 -12.34
C ARG A 46 18.32 10.58 -13.49
N ALA A 47 17.92 9.35 -13.83
CA ALA A 47 18.45 8.65 -15.01
C ALA A 47 18.35 9.48 -16.31
N ARG A 48 17.37 10.38 -16.42
CA ARG A 48 17.15 11.22 -17.61
C ARG A 48 18.07 12.43 -17.70
N SER A 49 18.74 12.78 -16.60
CA SER A 49 19.65 13.94 -16.53
C SER A 49 21.06 13.63 -17.03
N TRP A 50 21.20 12.74 -18.02
CA TRP A 50 22.49 12.30 -18.56
C TRP A 50 23.33 13.45 -19.12
N PHE A 51 22.69 14.49 -19.65
CA PHE A 51 23.34 15.67 -20.20
C PHE A 51 24.03 16.56 -19.14
N LEU A 52 23.76 16.33 -17.85
CA LEU A 52 24.38 17.07 -16.74
C LEU A 52 25.56 16.33 -16.10
N VAL A 53 25.92 15.14 -16.60
CA VAL A 53 26.95 14.27 -15.99
C VAL A 53 28.32 14.95 -15.96
N ALA A 54 28.66 15.74 -16.98
CA ALA A 54 29.94 16.46 -17.03
C ALA A 54 30.11 17.45 -15.86
N SER A 55 29.04 18.14 -15.46
CA SER A 55 29.06 19.12 -14.36
C SER A 55 28.74 18.49 -13.00
N ASN A 56 27.99 17.39 -12.99
CA ASN A 56 27.65 16.66 -11.78
C ASN A 56 27.68 15.14 -12.08
N PRO A 57 28.81 14.46 -11.84
CA PRO A 57 28.96 13.03 -12.13
C PRO A 57 27.94 12.14 -11.40
N ARG A 58 27.38 12.61 -10.26
CA ARG A 58 26.39 11.88 -9.47
C ARG A 58 24.95 12.23 -9.83
N ILE A 59 24.71 13.05 -10.85
CA ILE A 59 23.36 13.56 -11.18
C ILE A 59 22.35 12.47 -11.51
N GLN A 60 22.78 11.32 -12.05
CA GLN A 60 21.91 10.20 -12.43
C GLN A 60 21.69 9.17 -11.31
N TYR A 61 22.48 9.22 -10.25
CA TYR A 61 22.51 8.21 -9.21
C TYR A 61 21.33 8.36 -8.26
N CYS A 62 20.93 7.26 -7.64
CA CYS A 62 19.89 7.22 -6.61
C CYS A 62 20.20 8.21 -5.48
N VAL A 63 19.14 8.85 -4.95
CA VAL A 63 19.28 9.84 -3.86
C VAL A 63 19.54 9.18 -2.50
N ARG A 64 19.41 7.85 -2.41
CA ARG A 64 19.55 7.12 -1.17
C ARG A 64 21.01 6.98 -0.81
N ASP A 65 21.33 7.26 0.45
CA ASP A 65 22.68 7.10 0.96
C ASP A 65 23.16 5.65 0.81
N GLY A 66 24.42 5.49 0.40
CA GLY A 66 25.00 4.18 0.08
C GLY A 66 24.47 3.49 -1.19
N CYS A 67 23.55 4.11 -1.95
CA CYS A 67 23.04 3.52 -3.19
C CYS A 67 23.71 4.11 -4.43
N ASN A 68 24.53 3.30 -5.12
CA ASN A 68 25.26 3.72 -6.32
C ASN A 68 24.58 3.32 -7.64
N ALA A 69 23.29 2.94 -7.60
CA ALA A 69 22.55 2.61 -8.81
C ALA A 69 22.07 3.88 -9.54
N ILE A 70 21.91 3.78 -10.87
CA ILE A 70 21.21 4.80 -11.66
C ILE A 70 19.72 4.77 -11.27
N GLU A 71 19.14 5.94 -10.99
CA GLU A 71 17.73 6.06 -10.57
C GLU A 71 16.78 5.90 -11.78
N SER A 72 16.53 4.66 -12.19
CA SER A 72 15.43 4.31 -13.11
C SER A 72 14.09 4.17 -12.38
N GLU A 73 12.98 4.08 -13.12
CA GLU A 73 11.64 3.86 -12.55
C GLU A 73 11.64 2.57 -11.72
N GLN A 74 12.13 1.47 -12.30
CA GLN A 74 12.18 0.19 -11.62
C GLN A 74 13.09 0.24 -10.39
N HIS A 75 14.25 0.89 -10.50
CA HIS A 75 15.13 1.04 -9.35
C HIS A 75 14.43 1.78 -8.21
N LEU A 76 13.88 2.96 -8.49
CA LEU A 76 13.24 3.80 -7.48
C LEU A 76 12.06 3.09 -6.82
N PHE A 77 11.17 2.51 -7.62
CA PHE A 77 9.89 2.01 -7.14
C PHE A 77 9.90 0.53 -6.75
N PHE A 78 10.93 -0.24 -7.10
CA PHE A 78 10.91 -1.69 -6.89
C PHE A 78 12.23 -2.25 -6.35
N ASP A 79 13.36 -1.95 -6.97
CA ASP A 79 14.64 -2.62 -6.65
C ASP A 79 15.41 -1.98 -5.48
N CYS A 80 15.24 -0.67 -5.24
CA CYS A 80 15.97 0.04 -4.19
C CYS A 80 15.68 -0.57 -2.81
N THR A 81 16.65 -0.50 -1.88
CA THR A 81 16.58 -1.16 -0.56
C THR A 81 15.29 -0.84 0.19
N LEU A 82 14.87 0.43 0.26
CA LEU A 82 13.60 0.77 0.91
C LEU A 82 12.41 0.17 0.16
N ALA A 83 12.35 0.36 -1.16
CA ALA A 83 11.22 -0.11 -1.97
C ALA A 83 11.05 -1.64 -1.90
N SER A 84 12.13 -2.39 -2.08
CA SER A 84 12.12 -3.86 -2.02
C SER A 84 11.65 -4.39 -0.66
N ARG A 85 12.08 -3.77 0.44
CA ARG A 85 11.61 -4.11 1.79
C ARG A 85 10.13 -3.79 2.00
N LEU A 86 9.69 -2.60 1.59
CA LEU A 86 8.28 -2.23 1.64
C LEU A 86 7.43 -3.24 0.87
N TRP A 87 7.76 -3.54 -0.39
CA TRP A 87 7.04 -4.55 -1.17
C TRP A 87 7.10 -5.93 -0.54
N GLY A 88 8.19 -6.31 0.13
CA GLY A 88 8.26 -7.54 0.93
C GLY A 88 7.11 -7.64 1.93
N HIS A 89 6.89 -6.58 2.73
CA HIS A 89 5.80 -6.52 3.71
C HIS A 89 4.42 -6.43 3.06
N LEU A 90 4.24 -5.60 2.02
CA LEU A 90 2.96 -5.48 1.33
C LEU A 90 2.56 -6.81 0.66
N ASN A 91 3.53 -7.52 0.08
CA ASN A 91 3.32 -8.84 -0.50
C ASN A 91 2.99 -9.90 0.55
N GLN A 92 3.57 -9.82 1.75
CA GLN A 92 3.20 -10.70 2.86
C GLN A 92 1.72 -10.52 3.23
N VAL A 93 1.27 -9.27 3.37
CA VAL A 93 -0.12 -8.93 3.70
C VAL A 93 -1.10 -9.42 2.61
N MET A 94 -0.72 -9.34 1.35
CA MET A 94 -1.57 -9.75 0.22
C MET A 94 -1.44 -11.24 -0.17
N SER A 95 -0.47 -11.95 0.39
CA SER A 95 -0.19 -13.37 0.06
C SER A 95 -1.38 -14.33 0.24
N PRO A 96 -2.33 -14.13 1.18
CA PRO A 96 -3.50 -15.01 1.32
C PRO A 96 -4.45 -14.96 0.13
N PHE A 97 -4.41 -13.87 -0.65
CA PHE A 97 -5.38 -13.61 -1.72
C PHE A 97 -4.81 -13.94 -3.10
N PHE A 98 -3.52 -13.73 -3.33
CA PHE A 98 -2.89 -13.91 -4.64
C PHE A 98 -2.15 -15.23 -4.79
N ARG A 99 -2.19 -15.78 -6.00
CA ARG A 99 -1.47 -17.02 -6.36
C ARG A 99 0.03 -16.79 -6.49
N THR A 100 0.42 -15.61 -6.97
CA THR A 100 1.80 -15.24 -7.25
C THR A 100 2.09 -13.86 -6.66
N ARG A 101 3.36 -13.61 -6.35
CA ARG A 101 3.81 -12.28 -5.93
C ARG A 101 3.74 -11.32 -7.14
N PRO A 102 3.28 -10.07 -6.95
CA PRO A 102 3.36 -9.03 -7.96
C PRO A 102 4.80 -8.81 -8.42
N THR A 103 4.99 -8.75 -9.74
CA THR A 103 6.24 -8.33 -10.36
C THR A 103 6.26 -6.81 -10.54
N TRP A 104 7.42 -6.25 -10.90
CA TRP A 104 7.51 -4.86 -11.31
C TRP A 104 6.47 -4.48 -12.39
N LEU A 105 6.29 -5.34 -13.40
CA LEU A 105 5.33 -5.09 -14.48
C LEU A 105 3.88 -5.09 -13.99
N ASP A 106 3.55 -5.90 -12.99
CA ASP A 106 2.21 -5.91 -12.40
C ASP A 106 1.93 -4.61 -11.64
N ILE A 107 2.95 -4.07 -10.97
CA ILE A 107 2.85 -2.82 -10.20
C ILE A 107 2.74 -1.63 -11.15
N VAL A 108 3.67 -1.49 -12.10
CA VAL A 108 3.74 -0.33 -13.00
C VAL A 108 2.59 -0.28 -13.99
N LEU A 109 2.07 -1.41 -14.46
CA LEU A 109 0.94 -1.45 -15.40
C LEU A 109 -0.41 -1.64 -14.72
N ALA A 110 -0.47 -1.60 -13.38
CA ALA A 110 -1.69 -1.86 -12.60
C ALA A 110 -2.41 -3.15 -13.06
N LYS A 111 -1.66 -4.23 -13.28
CA LYS A 111 -2.24 -5.47 -13.80
C LYS A 111 -3.12 -6.13 -12.75
N LYS A 112 -4.26 -6.67 -13.22
CA LYS A 112 -5.13 -7.48 -12.37
C LYS A 112 -4.40 -8.75 -11.91
N MET A 113 -4.21 -8.86 -10.61
CA MET A 113 -3.56 -10.01 -9.99
C MET A 113 -4.47 -11.25 -10.02
N ARG A 114 -3.85 -12.42 -10.16
CA ARG A 114 -4.56 -13.72 -10.13
C ARG A 114 -4.95 -14.08 -8.69
N VAL A 115 -6.23 -13.94 -8.38
CA VAL A 115 -6.82 -14.29 -7.08
C VAL A 115 -6.97 -15.81 -6.91
N ARG A 116 -6.75 -16.31 -5.68
CA ARG A 116 -6.92 -17.72 -5.31
C ARG A 116 -8.41 -18.11 -5.37
N ALA A 117 -8.69 -19.38 -5.67
CA ALA A 117 -10.06 -19.86 -5.89
C ALA A 117 -11.01 -19.58 -4.71
N LYS A 118 -10.51 -19.77 -3.47
CA LYS A 118 -11.24 -19.46 -2.21
C LYS A 118 -11.80 -18.03 -2.16
N TRP A 119 -11.13 -17.09 -2.82
CA TRP A 119 -11.42 -15.67 -2.75
C TRP A 119 -12.08 -15.12 -4.02
N LYS A 120 -12.40 -15.98 -4.99
CA LYS A 120 -12.89 -15.56 -6.31
C LYS A 120 -14.20 -14.77 -6.23
N ILE A 121 -15.07 -15.12 -5.28
CA ILE A 121 -16.34 -14.41 -5.03
C ILE A 121 -16.12 -12.96 -4.53
N HIS A 122 -14.96 -12.66 -3.96
CA HIS A 122 -14.61 -11.33 -3.44
C HIS A 122 -13.52 -10.62 -4.27
N VAL A 123 -13.34 -11.02 -5.53
CA VAL A 123 -12.25 -10.53 -6.40
C VAL A 123 -12.24 -9.01 -6.57
N GLY A 124 -13.41 -8.37 -6.64
CA GLY A 124 -13.53 -6.91 -6.77
C GLY A 124 -12.91 -6.16 -5.59
N ALA A 125 -13.35 -6.48 -4.38
CA ALA A 125 -12.83 -5.87 -3.15
C ALA A 125 -11.33 -6.13 -2.93
N ILE A 126 -10.86 -7.32 -3.29
CA ILE A 126 -9.43 -7.63 -3.21
C ILE A 126 -8.62 -6.78 -4.20
N HIS A 127 -9.12 -6.57 -5.42
CA HIS A 127 -8.46 -5.71 -6.40
C HIS A 127 -8.50 -4.25 -5.97
N ASP A 128 -9.62 -3.74 -5.43
CA ASP A 128 -9.72 -2.35 -4.96
C ASP A 128 -8.77 -2.05 -3.79
N ILE A 129 -8.71 -2.96 -2.81
CA ILE A 129 -7.75 -2.87 -1.70
C ILE A 129 -6.31 -2.93 -2.22
N TRP A 130 -6.03 -3.83 -3.16
CA TRP A 130 -4.71 -3.93 -3.77
C TRP A 130 -4.33 -2.64 -4.50
N ASP A 131 -5.25 -2.06 -5.26
CA ASP A 131 -5.01 -0.82 -5.97
C ASP A 131 -4.73 0.33 -5.01
N ALA A 132 -5.53 0.49 -3.97
CA ALA A 132 -5.28 1.49 -2.93
C ALA A 132 -3.92 1.31 -2.25
N LEU A 133 -3.58 0.07 -1.86
CA LEU A 133 -2.31 -0.24 -1.20
C LEU A 133 -1.11 0.02 -2.12
N ARG A 134 -1.20 -0.45 -3.37
CA ARG A 134 -0.17 -0.29 -4.39
C ARG A 134 0.07 1.19 -4.69
N THR A 135 -0.97 1.98 -4.91
CA THR A 135 -0.81 3.40 -5.19
C THR A 135 -0.36 4.20 -3.97
N ALA A 136 -0.79 3.83 -2.77
CA ALA A 136 -0.27 4.42 -1.54
C ALA A 136 1.24 4.20 -1.39
N ALA A 137 1.73 2.99 -1.70
CA ALA A 137 3.15 2.67 -1.67
C ALA A 137 3.95 3.47 -2.73
N LEU A 138 3.47 3.50 -3.98
CA LEU A 138 4.10 4.28 -5.05
C LEU A 138 4.17 5.77 -4.67
N HIS A 139 3.07 6.33 -4.17
CA HIS A 139 3.01 7.72 -3.76
C HIS A 139 3.94 8.04 -2.58
N PHE A 140 3.99 7.16 -1.59
CA PHE A 140 4.94 7.29 -0.50
C PHE A 140 6.38 7.31 -1.01
N ILE A 141 6.78 6.33 -1.83
CA ILE A 141 8.15 6.22 -2.36
C ILE A 141 8.53 7.46 -3.16
N TRP A 142 7.64 7.94 -4.03
CA TRP A 142 7.85 9.13 -4.83
C TRP A 142 8.03 10.39 -3.97
N LYS A 143 7.12 10.59 -3.02
CA LYS A 143 7.16 11.74 -2.10
C LYS A 143 8.41 11.72 -1.23
N ASP A 144 8.76 10.57 -0.67
CA ASP A 144 9.93 10.42 0.18
C ASP A 144 11.23 10.68 -0.59
N ARG A 145 11.33 10.17 -1.83
CA ARG A 145 12.43 10.51 -2.74
C ARG A 145 12.54 12.02 -2.96
N ASN A 146 11.43 12.70 -3.23
CA ASN A 146 11.45 14.15 -3.47
C ASN A 146 11.89 14.94 -2.24
N ARG A 147 11.48 14.52 -1.04
CA ARG A 147 11.97 15.12 0.22
C ARG A 147 13.46 14.94 0.39
N CYS A 148 14.00 13.76 0.08
CA CYS A 148 15.45 13.55 0.12
C CYS A 148 16.18 14.42 -0.90
N LEU A 149 15.63 14.53 -2.11
CA LEU A 149 16.29 15.25 -3.20
C LEU A 149 16.27 16.77 -3.01
N PHE A 150 15.11 17.34 -2.67
CA PHE A 150 14.90 18.78 -2.70
C PHE A 150 15.00 19.43 -1.31
N ASP A 151 14.63 18.70 -0.25
CA ASP A 151 14.64 19.22 1.11
C ASP A 151 15.87 18.76 1.91
N GLY A 152 16.75 17.95 1.31
CA GLY A 152 17.94 17.39 1.96
C GLY A 152 17.61 16.47 3.15
N ARG A 153 16.38 15.93 3.21
CA ARG A 153 15.94 15.06 4.32
C ARG A 153 16.57 13.68 4.22
N LEU A 154 16.82 13.06 5.37
CA LEU A 154 17.20 11.65 5.40
C LEU A 154 16.04 10.75 4.93
N PRO A 155 16.34 9.60 4.28
CA PRO A 155 15.34 8.60 3.95
C PRO A 155 14.46 8.23 5.14
N THR A 156 13.15 8.16 4.93
CA THR A 156 12.24 7.68 5.98
C THR A 156 12.58 6.21 6.29
N PRO A 157 12.78 5.84 7.57
CA PRO A 157 13.00 4.45 7.94
C PRO A 157 11.80 3.57 7.59
N GLU A 158 12.04 2.26 7.53
CA GLU A 158 11.08 1.27 7.04
C GLU A 158 9.76 1.22 7.82
N LEU A 159 9.81 1.18 9.16
CA LEU A 159 8.59 1.10 9.98
C LEU A 159 7.70 2.36 9.85
N PRO A 160 8.23 3.60 9.98
CA PRO A 160 7.44 4.80 9.69
C PRO A 160 6.90 4.86 8.26
N ALA A 161 7.64 4.36 7.28
CA ALA A 161 7.18 4.28 5.89
C ALA A 161 5.97 3.34 5.75
N LEU A 162 6.04 2.14 6.35
CA LEU A 162 4.90 1.21 6.39
C LEU A 162 3.71 1.83 7.10
N SER A 163 3.89 2.48 8.24
CA SER A 163 2.80 3.15 8.98
C SER A 163 2.10 4.20 8.12
N ALA A 164 2.83 5.02 7.38
CA ALA A 164 2.26 6.02 6.48
C ALA A 164 1.46 5.39 5.33
N ILE A 165 1.97 4.30 4.75
CA ILE A 165 1.29 3.55 3.68
C ILE A 165 0.00 2.91 4.21
N PHE A 166 0.05 2.21 5.35
CA PHE A 166 -1.13 1.57 5.93
C PHE A 166 -2.17 2.59 6.40
N THR A 167 -1.76 3.70 7.01
CA THR A 167 -2.68 4.80 7.35
C THR A 167 -3.42 5.32 6.11
N THR A 168 -2.69 5.46 4.99
CA THR A 168 -3.28 5.86 3.71
C THR A 168 -4.24 4.80 3.17
N LEU A 169 -3.89 3.51 3.28
CA LEU A 169 -4.79 2.41 2.91
C LEU A 169 -6.05 2.41 3.77
N GLU A 170 -5.94 2.58 5.09
CA GLU A 170 -7.10 2.63 5.99
C GLU A 170 -8.04 3.79 5.63
N ALA A 171 -7.49 4.95 5.25
CA ALA A 171 -8.31 6.06 4.75
C ALA A 171 -9.10 5.68 3.48
N HIS A 172 -8.48 4.94 2.55
CA HIS A 172 -9.17 4.42 1.37
C HIS A 172 -10.22 3.36 1.73
N ILE A 173 -9.94 2.47 2.69
CA ILE A 173 -10.91 1.46 3.14
C ILE A 173 -12.13 2.13 3.78
N ARG A 174 -11.95 3.19 4.59
CA ARG A 174 -13.06 4.00 5.11
C ARG A 174 -13.83 4.70 4.00
N PHE A 175 -13.14 5.17 2.96
CA PHE A 175 -13.81 5.74 1.79
C PHE A 175 -14.65 4.67 1.06
N PHE A 176 -14.09 3.46 0.88
CA PHE A 176 -14.77 2.33 0.26
C PHE A 176 -16.04 1.94 1.02
N SER A 177 -15.94 1.85 2.35
CA SER A 177 -17.09 1.46 3.19
C SER A 177 -18.21 2.49 3.20
N ARG A 178 -17.88 3.78 3.00
CA ARG A 178 -18.87 4.88 3.03
C ARG A 178 -19.49 5.19 1.67
N HIS A 179 -18.78 4.95 0.57
CA HIS A 179 -19.16 5.49 -0.74
C HIS A 179 -19.15 4.49 -1.89
N ILE A 180 -18.48 3.33 -1.75
CA ILE A 180 -18.28 2.40 -2.87
C ILE A 180 -19.05 1.11 -2.66
N TYR A 181 -19.04 0.56 -1.44
CA TYR A 181 -19.65 -0.73 -1.15
C TYR A 181 -21.00 -0.60 -0.48
N GLU A 182 -21.96 -1.37 -0.98
CA GLU A 182 -23.27 -1.56 -0.37
C GLU A 182 -23.19 -2.48 0.86
N ARG A 183 -24.23 -2.46 1.70
CA ARG A 183 -24.24 -3.15 3.01
C ARG A 183 -23.91 -4.64 2.92
N ASP A 184 -24.37 -5.34 1.89
CA ASP A 184 -24.11 -6.75 1.62
C ASP A 184 -22.64 -7.02 1.22
N GLN A 185 -21.97 -6.04 0.62
CA GLN A 185 -20.58 -6.14 0.19
C GLN A 185 -19.58 -5.72 1.29
N LEU A 186 -20.02 -4.93 2.28
CA LEU A 186 -19.19 -4.53 3.43
C LEU A 186 -18.67 -5.74 4.21
N SER A 187 -19.48 -6.79 4.37
CA SER A 187 -19.05 -8.02 5.05
C SER A 187 -17.83 -8.66 4.38
N ALA A 188 -17.77 -8.64 3.04
CA ALA A 188 -16.63 -9.14 2.28
C ALA A 188 -15.39 -8.26 2.49
N LEU A 189 -15.55 -6.93 2.41
CA LEU A 189 -14.48 -5.96 2.65
C LEU A 189 -13.85 -6.19 4.04
N PHE A 190 -14.67 -6.35 5.07
CA PHE A 190 -14.22 -6.55 6.44
C PHE A 190 -13.57 -7.91 6.66
N MET A 191 -14.08 -8.97 6.03
CA MET A 191 -13.43 -10.28 6.04
C MET A 191 -12.02 -10.21 5.45
N ILE A 192 -11.85 -9.52 4.32
CA ILE A 192 -10.55 -9.33 3.67
C ILE A 192 -9.61 -8.56 4.60
N VAL A 193 -10.06 -7.44 5.15
CA VAL A 193 -9.28 -6.63 6.09
C VAL A 193 -8.85 -7.44 7.30
N ARG A 194 -9.74 -8.24 7.89
CA ARG A 194 -9.42 -9.09 9.05
C ARG A 194 -8.32 -10.10 8.71
N VAL A 195 -8.37 -10.69 7.51
CA VAL A 195 -7.29 -11.58 7.04
C VAL A 195 -6.00 -10.80 6.78
N MET A 196 -6.04 -9.60 6.21
CA MET A 196 -4.84 -8.78 6.05
C MET A 196 -4.15 -8.49 7.38
N LYS A 197 -4.91 -8.19 8.43
CA LYS A 197 -4.38 -7.91 9.77
C LYS A 197 -3.56 -9.09 10.32
N THR A 198 -3.97 -10.34 10.09
CA THR A 198 -3.23 -11.51 10.60
C THR A 198 -1.89 -11.75 9.91
N TYR A 199 -1.66 -11.10 8.75
CA TYR A 199 -0.40 -11.16 8.00
C TYR A 199 0.41 -9.86 8.09
N SER A 200 -0.11 -8.85 8.80
CA SER A 200 0.56 -7.57 9.01
C SER A 200 1.45 -7.60 10.24
N LEU A 201 2.44 -6.69 10.30
CA LEU A 201 3.18 -6.47 11.55
C LEU A 201 2.23 -5.86 12.59
N SER A 202 2.36 -6.33 13.83
CA SER A 202 1.57 -5.83 14.95
C SER A 202 1.66 -4.30 15.04
N GLY A 203 0.51 -3.63 15.18
CA GLY A 203 0.44 -2.17 15.31
C GLY A 203 0.37 -1.37 14.00
N LEU A 204 0.39 -1.99 12.81
CA LEU A 204 0.21 -1.26 11.54
C LEU A 204 -1.26 -1.00 11.15
N PHE A 205 -2.22 -1.66 11.80
CA PHE A 205 -3.67 -1.59 11.54
C PHE A 205 -4.48 -1.19 12.79
N THR A 206 -4.08 -0.13 13.47
CA THR A 206 -4.59 0.22 14.81
C THR A 206 -5.92 0.97 14.81
N HIS A 207 -6.30 1.66 13.72
CA HIS A 207 -7.46 2.57 13.74
C HIS A 207 -8.70 1.98 13.06
N MET A 208 -8.66 0.73 12.61
CA MET A 208 -9.80 0.05 11.99
C MET A 208 -10.58 -0.88 12.94
N ASP A 209 -10.27 -0.94 14.23
CA ASP A 209 -11.06 -1.77 15.17
C ASP A 209 -12.16 -0.97 15.90
N THR A 210 -11.97 0.34 16.08
CA THR A 210 -12.88 1.21 16.85
C THR A 210 -14.06 1.78 16.05
N GLU A 211 -13.88 2.09 14.77
CA GLU A 211 -14.99 2.59 13.93
C GLU A 211 -15.84 1.44 13.34
N PHE A 212 -15.21 0.31 13.05
CA PHE A 212 -15.88 -0.85 12.43
C PHE A 212 -16.85 -1.54 13.40
N THR A 213 -16.61 -1.42 14.70
CA THR A 213 -17.52 -1.87 15.77
C THR A 213 -18.69 -0.90 15.97
N ALA A 214 -18.48 0.40 15.83
CA ALA A 214 -19.52 1.42 15.94
C ALA A 214 -20.58 1.33 14.82
N ASP A 215 -20.16 1.11 13.57
CA ASP A 215 -21.08 0.91 12.44
C ASP A 215 -21.86 -0.43 12.55
N PHE A 216 -21.31 -1.41 13.28
CA PHE A 216 -21.92 -2.73 13.52
C PHE A 216 -22.89 -2.80 14.70
N HIS A 217 -22.80 -1.89 15.68
CA HIS A 217 -23.74 -1.89 16.82
C HIS A 217 -25.21 -1.64 16.40
N GLY A 218 -25.45 -1.17 15.18
CA GLY A 218 -26.78 -1.13 14.55
C GLY A 218 -27.25 -2.42 13.86
N CYS A 219 -26.39 -3.45 13.75
CA CYS A 219 -26.68 -4.70 13.03
C CYS A 219 -26.43 -5.94 13.93
N LYS A 220 -27.52 -6.49 14.49
CA LYS A 220 -27.55 -7.77 15.23
C LYS A 220 -27.27 -8.99 14.32
N TRP A 221 -26.03 -9.13 13.84
CA TRP A 221 -25.60 -10.29 13.04
C TRP A 221 -24.51 -11.14 13.70
N LEU A 222 -23.73 -10.56 14.63
CA LEU A 222 -22.66 -11.28 15.34
C LEU A 222 -23.17 -12.40 16.27
N GLU A 223 -24.45 -12.41 16.63
CA GLU A 223 -25.03 -13.45 17.50
C GLU A 223 -25.41 -14.74 16.75
N ARG A 224 -25.46 -14.76 15.41
CA ARG A 224 -25.92 -15.95 14.65
C ARG A 224 -24.82 -16.93 14.23
N GLU A 225 -23.55 -16.53 14.19
CA GLU A 225 -22.47 -17.41 13.71
C GLU A 225 -21.51 -17.92 14.79
N GLY A 226 -21.88 -17.82 16.08
CA GLY A 226 -21.18 -18.55 17.15
C GLY A 226 -19.68 -18.25 17.31
N MET A 227 -19.19 -17.12 16.79
CA MET A 227 -17.80 -16.72 16.95
C MET A 227 -17.67 -15.71 18.08
N ALA A 228 -17.20 -16.19 19.23
CA ALA A 228 -16.97 -15.39 20.42
C ALA A 228 -16.02 -14.21 20.14
N VAL A 229 -16.46 -13.00 20.48
CA VAL A 229 -15.61 -11.82 20.62
C VAL A 229 -14.75 -12.02 21.86
N PRO A 230 -13.40 -11.94 21.79
CA PRO A 230 -12.58 -11.98 23.00
C PRO A 230 -12.92 -10.77 23.87
N SER A 231 -13.49 -11.03 25.05
CA SER A 231 -13.79 -10.01 26.05
C SER A 231 -12.48 -9.36 26.52
N GLN A 232 -12.25 -8.10 26.15
CA GLN A 232 -11.28 -7.27 26.86
C GLN A 232 -11.88 -6.87 28.22
N ARG A 233 -11.75 -7.74 29.22
CA ARG A 233 -11.92 -7.38 30.63
C ARG A 233 -10.89 -8.11 31.48
N SER A 234 -9.74 -7.48 31.66
CA SER A 234 -8.97 -7.54 32.91
C SER A 234 -7.63 -6.81 32.76
N LEU A 235 -7.62 -5.49 33.01
CA LEU A 235 -6.39 -4.79 33.43
C LEU A 235 -6.75 -3.46 34.09
N VAL A 236 -7.42 -3.53 35.25
CA VAL A 236 -7.33 -2.50 36.29
C VAL A 236 -7.43 -3.19 37.64
N ARG A 237 -6.28 -3.39 38.30
CA ARG A 237 -6.16 -3.40 39.77
C ARG A 237 -4.80 -2.83 40.13
N SER A 238 -4.77 -1.55 40.48
CA SER A 238 -3.71 -0.98 41.32
C SER A 238 -3.86 -1.52 42.74
N PRO A 239 -2.79 -1.90 43.45
CA PRO A 239 -2.83 -2.03 44.90
C PRO A 239 -2.59 -0.67 45.55
N ALA A 240 -3.50 -0.32 46.46
CA ALA A 240 -3.36 0.79 47.40
C ALA A 240 -2.31 0.47 48.48
N GLY A 241 -1.88 1.54 49.16
CA GLY A 241 -0.70 1.62 50.02
C GLY A 241 -0.59 0.62 51.16
N THR A 242 0.63 0.51 51.67
CA THR A 242 0.90 0.03 53.03
C THR A 242 1.59 1.18 53.77
N GLU A 243 0.94 1.56 54.86
CA GLU A 243 1.37 2.57 55.83
C GLU A 243 2.71 2.17 56.47
N VAL A 244 3.55 3.17 56.72
CA VAL A 244 4.65 3.10 57.67
C VAL A 244 4.34 4.11 58.77
N LYS A 245 4.27 3.64 60.02
CA LYS A 245 4.45 4.41 61.25
C LYS A 245 4.52 3.46 62.46
N PRO A 246 5.13 3.87 63.58
CA PRO A 246 6.17 4.89 63.79
C PRO A 246 7.58 4.30 63.87
#